data_AF-A0A2S9V4Q8-F1
#
_entry.id   AF-A0A2S9V4Q8-F1
#
_cell.length_a   1.000
_cell.length_b   1.000
_cell.length_c   1.000
_cell.angle_alpha   90.00
_cell.angle_beta   90.00
_cell.angle_gamma   90.00
#
_symmetry.space_group_name_H-M   'P 1'
#
loop_
_entity.id
_entity.type
_entity.pdbx_description
1 polymer ?
#
loop_
_entity_poly.entity_id
_entity_poly.type
_entity_poly.pdbx_seq_one_letter_code
_entity_poly.pdbx_strand_id
1 'polypeptide(L)'
;MTAPELKLSEDRAFGLFFGCAGIGVVELLFELLIIQSSWAPVVGIVKAFIFGGVAALIPAAYAAFSFYRSKAQSSTLKSVLVISLLWFLAVAMTLAVSR
;
A
#
# COMPACT_ATOMS: atom_id res chain seq x y z
N MET A 1 -17.01 -5.48 18.39
CA MET A 1 -16.46 -6.61 17.61
C MET A 1 -16.13 -7.72 18.57
N THR A 2 -16.49 -8.95 18.24
CA THR A 2 -15.97 -10.12 18.95
C THR A 2 -14.51 -10.35 18.56
N ALA A 3 -13.73 -11.04 19.40
CA ALA A 3 -12.32 -11.36 19.11
C ALA A 3 -12.08 -11.99 17.70
N PRO A 4 -12.92 -12.92 17.19
CA PRO A 4 -12.73 -13.48 15.85
C PRO A 4 -12.99 -12.46 14.73
N GLU A 5 -13.93 -11.51 14.90
CA GLU A 5 -14.20 -10.46 13.92
C GLU A 5 -13.03 -9.47 13.80
N LEU A 6 -12.38 -9.17 14.93
CA LEU A 6 -11.21 -8.29 14.94
C LEU A 6 -10.04 -8.93 14.18
N LYS A 7 -9.76 -10.22 14.44
CA LYS A 7 -8.69 -10.95 13.75
C LYS A 7 -8.93 -11.06 12.24
N LEU A 8 -10.17 -11.35 11.83
CA LEU A 8 -10.54 -11.34 10.40
C LEU A 8 -10.34 -9.96 9.75
N SER A 9 -10.60 -8.88 10.49
CA SER A 9 -10.38 -7.52 9.99
C SER A 9 -8.89 -7.20 9.84
N GLU A 10 -8.05 -7.65 10.77
CA GLU A 10 -6.59 -7.53 10.70
C GLU A 10 -6.04 -8.27 9.48
N ASP A 11 -6.42 -9.53 9.29
CA ASP A 11 -5.97 -10.37 8.16
C ASP A 11 -6.36 -9.76 6.82
N ARG A 12 -7.56 -9.19 6.71
CA ARG A 12 -8.00 -8.47 5.50
C ARG A 12 -7.22 -7.19 5.24
N ALA A 13 -6.96 -6.39 6.28
CA ALA A 13 -6.16 -5.17 6.14
C ALA A 13 -4.73 -5.50 5.69
N PHE A 14 -4.14 -6.55 6.25
CA PHE A 14 -2.82 -7.05 5.88
C PHE A 14 -2.80 -7.61 4.45
N GLY A 15 -3.84 -8.36 4.08
CA GLY A 15 -4.02 -8.86 2.72
C GLY A 15 -4.16 -7.75 1.68
N LEU A 16 -4.91 -6.68 2.00
CA LEU A 16 -5.02 -5.49 1.15
C LEU A 16 -3.68 -4.79 0.99
N PHE A 17 -2.90 -4.66 2.08
CA PHE A 17 -1.57 -4.07 2.03
C PHE A 17 -0.62 -4.86 1.11
N PHE A 18 -0.56 -6.18 1.27
CA PHE A 18 0.24 -7.03 0.39
C PHE A 18 -0.26 -7.04 -1.04
N GLY A 19 -1.57 -6.99 -1.27
CA GLY A 19 -2.13 -6.87 -2.61
C GLY A 19 -1.68 -5.60 -3.32
N CYS A 20 -1.68 -4.46 -2.61
CA CYS A 20 -1.20 -3.19 -3.14
C CYS A 20 0.30 -3.21 -3.43
N ALA A 21 1.09 -3.83 -2.53
CA ALA A 21 2.52 -4.02 -2.78
C ALA A 21 2.79 -4.94 -3.98
N GLY A 22 1.99 -6.00 -4.12
CA GLY A 22 2.05 -6.94 -5.24
C GLY A 22 1.80 -6.26 -6.58
N ILE A 23 0.83 -5.35 -6.67
CA ILE A 23 0.58 -4.56 -7.89
C ILE A 23 1.83 -3.77 -8.30
N GLY A 24 2.49 -3.10 -7.34
CA GLY A 24 3.74 -2.39 -7.61
C GLY A 24 4.83 -3.33 -8.14
N VAL A 25 4.98 -4.51 -7.55
CA VAL A 25 5.96 -5.51 -8.00
C VAL A 25 5.65 -6.00 -9.42
N VAL A 26 4.38 -6.23 -9.76
CA VAL A 26 3.98 -6.65 -11.11
C VAL A 26 4.30 -5.58 -12.16
N GLU A 27 4.02 -4.30 -11.86
CA GLU A 27 4.41 -3.17 -12.73
C GLU A 27 5.93 -3.10 -12.95
N LEU A 28 6.72 -3.29 -11.89
CA LEU A 28 8.17 -3.34 -11.99
C LEU A 28 8.64 -4.49 -12.89
N LEU A 29 8.09 -5.70 -12.69
CA LEU A 29 8.44 -6.87 -13.49
C LEU A 29 8.04 -6.69 -14.96
N PHE A 30 6.90 -6.06 -15.23
CA PHE A 30 6.45 -5.80 -16.59
C PHE A 30 7.44 -4.89 -17.33
N GLU A 31 7.86 -3.78 -16.71
CA GLU A 31 8.86 -2.88 -17.28
C GLU A 31 10.21 -3.57 -17.49
N LEU A 32 10.69 -4.32 -16.50
CA LEU A 32 11.99 -5.01 -16.58
C LEU A 32 12.04 -6.12 -17.62
N LEU A 33 10.97 -6.91 -17.74
CA LEU A 33 10.96 -8.12 -18.56
C LEU A 33 10.50 -7.87 -19.99
N ILE A 34 9.64 -6.86 -20.21
CA ILE A 34 8.99 -6.64 -21.51
C ILE A 34 9.60 -5.47 -22.27
N ILE A 35 9.88 -4.34 -21.62
CA ILE A 35 10.23 -3.09 -22.30
C ILE A 35 11.71 -3.05 -22.72
N GLN A 36 12.59 -3.90 -22.14
CA GLN A 36 14.01 -4.11 -22.49
C GLN A 36 14.83 -2.82 -22.79
N SER A 37 14.38 -1.68 -22.25
CA SER A 37 15.05 -0.39 -22.39
C SER A 37 16.14 -0.25 -21.32
N SER A 38 17.23 0.45 -21.64
CA SER A 38 18.24 0.81 -20.64
C SER A 38 17.68 1.66 -19.49
N TRP A 39 16.56 2.37 -19.74
CA TRP A 39 15.82 3.15 -18.74
C TRP A 39 14.68 2.38 -18.07
N ALA A 40 14.33 1.17 -18.54
CA ALA A 40 13.23 0.37 -18.00
C ALA A 40 13.34 0.10 -16.49
N PRO A 41 14.53 -0.14 -15.89
CA PRO A 41 14.64 -0.31 -14.45
C PRO A 41 14.23 0.95 -13.67
N VAL A 42 14.63 2.12 -14.17
CA VAL A 42 14.34 3.40 -13.51
C VAL A 42 12.86 3.73 -13.63
N VAL A 43 12.30 3.63 -14.83
CA VAL A 43 10.88 3.90 -15.10
C VAL A 43 9.99 2.90 -14.36
N GLY A 44 10.38 1.62 -14.33
CA GLY A 44 9.68 0.57 -13.61
C GLY A 44 9.64 0.81 -12.11
N ILE A 45 10.75 1.20 -11.49
CA ILE A 45 10.79 1.53 -10.06
C ILE A 45 9.87 2.72 -9.75
N VAL A 46 9.92 3.78 -10.56
CA VAL A 46 9.09 4.98 -10.34
C VAL A 46 7.61 4.64 -10.49
N LYS A 47 7.22 3.92 -11.55
CA LYS A 47 5.84 3.48 -11.75
C LYS A 47 5.37 2.57 -10.62
N ALA A 48 6.12 1.52 -10.30
CA ALA A 48 5.82 0.58 -9.23
C ALA A 48 5.62 1.29 -7.89
N PHE A 49 6.48 2.27 -7.58
CA PHE A 49 6.41 3.04 -6.35
C PHE A 49 5.16 3.92 -6.30
N ILE A 50 4.85 4.65 -7.39
CA ILE A 50 3.67 5.51 -7.47
C ILE A 50 2.38 4.67 -7.44
N PHE A 51 2.26 3.65 -8.28
CA PHE A 51 1.08 2.78 -8.34
C PHE A 51 0.86 2.05 -7.02
N GLY A 52 1.92 1.47 -6.44
CA GLY A 52 1.85 0.81 -5.14
C GLY A 52 1.46 1.75 -4.01
N GLY A 53 2.02 2.96 -3.97
CA GLY A 53 1.73 3.93 -2.92
C GLY A 53 0.39 4.65 -3.07
N VAL A 54 -0.12 4.88 -4.29
CA VAL A 54 -1.50 5.34 -4.49
C VAL A 54 -2.48 4.25 -4.09
N ALA A 55 -2.20 2.99 -4.47
CA ALA A 55 -3.02 1.85 -4.06
C ALA A 55 -3.03 1.64 -2.54
N ALA A 56 -1.96 2.03 -1.82
CA ALA A 56 -1.88 1.97 -0.36
C ALA A 56 -2.94 2.83 0.36
N LEU A 57 -3.64 3.74 -0.32
CA LEU A 57 -4.82 4.40 0.24
C LEU A 57 -5.96 3.41 0.58
N ILE A 58 -6.07 2.31 -0.15
CA ILE A 58 -7.10 1.28 0.05
C ILE A 58 -6.94 0.58 1.41
N PRO A 59 -5.78 -0.03 1.74
CA PRO A 59 -5.55 -0.61 3.07
C PRO A 59 -5.59 0.46 4.18
N ALA A 60 -5.15 1.70 3.91
CA ALA A 60 -5.27 2.80 4.87
C ALA A 60 -6.74 3.13 5.21
N ALA A 61 -7.58 3.31 4.19
CA ALA A 61 -9.00 3.61 4.37
C ALA A 61 -9.73 2.45 5.08
N TYR A 62 -9.41 1.21 4.71
CA TYR A 62 -9.97 0.03 5.35
C TYR A 62 -9.54 -0.09 6.83
N ALA A 63 -8.27 0.18 7.14
CA ALA A 63 -7.77 0.17 8.51
C ALA A 63 -8.40 1.29 9.35
N ALA A 64 -8.51 2.51 8.80
CA ALA A 64 -9.16 3.64 9.47
C ALA A 64 -10.66 3.38 9.74
N PHE A 65 -11.38 2.82 8.77
CA PHE A 65 -12.77 2.43 8.94
C PHE A 65 -12.93 1.33 10.00
N SER A 66 -12.05 0.33 9.98
CA SER A 66 -12.04 -0.75 10.96
C SER A 66 -11.75 -0.23 12.37
N PHE A 67 -10.87 0.77 12.52
CA PHE A 67 -10.65 1.47 13.80
C PHE A 67 -11.89 2.20 14.30
N TYR A 68 -12.53 2.97 13.43
CA TYR A 68 -13.73 3.72 13.77
C TYR A 68 -14.84 2.78 14.24
N ARG A 69 -15.01 1.63 13.57
CA ARG A 69 -16.05 0.65 13.89
C ARG A 69 -15.74 -0.18 15.13
N SER A 70 -14.49 -0.58 15.34
CA SER A 70 -14.15 -1.56 16.38
C SER A 70 -14.08 -0.94 17.78
N LYS A 71 -13.75 0.36 17.90
CA LYS A 71 -13.30 1.03 19.14
C LYS A 71 -12.17 0.28 19.88
N ALA A 72 -11.62 -0.77 19.28
CA ALA A 72 -10.62 -1.66 19.84
C ALA A 72 -9.26 -1.23 19.30
N GLN A 73 -8.31 -1.00 20.20
CA GLN A 73 -6.95 -0.65 19.82
C GLN A 73 -6.17 -1.90 19.37
N SER A 74 -6.45 -2.38 18.16
CA SER A 74 -5.56 -3.34 17.50
C SER A 74 -4.24 -2.66 17.13
N SER A 75 -3.12 -3.25 17.54
CA SER A 75 -1.78 -2.80 17.14
C SER A 75 -1.50 -3.09 15.67
N THR A 76 -2.05 -4.19 15.14
CA THR A 76 -1.88 -4.64 13.75
C THR A 76 -2.58 -3.71 12.76
N LEU A 77 -3.83 -3.31 13.03
CA LEU A 77 -4.51 -2.33 12.17
C LEU A 77 -3.78 -0.98 12.20
N LYS A 78 -3.18 -0.63 13.34
CA LYS A 78 -2.46 0.64 13.56
C LYS A 78 -1.20 0.65 12.71
N SER A 79 -0.44 -0.44 12.71
CA SER A 79 0.77 -0.55 11.88
C SER A 79 0.41 -0.53 10.40
N VAL A 80 -0.62 -1.26 9.95
CA VAL A 80 -1.07 -1.22 8.54
C VAL A 80 -1.46 0.19 8.12
N LEU A 81 -2.21 0.91 8.95
CA LEU A 81 -2.60 2.29 8.68
C LEU A 81 -1.38 3.21 8.56
N VAL A 82 -0.45 3.15 9.53
CA VAL A 82 0.75 4.00 9.55
C VAL A 82 1.65 3.71 8.35
N ILE A 83 1.92 2.44 8.06
CA ILE A 83 2.79 2.04 6.94
C ILE A 83 2.16 2.49 5.61
N SER A 84 0.86 2.28 5.45
CA SER A 84 0.13 2.68 4.23
C SER A 84 0.14 4.19 4.03
N LEU A 85 -0.07 4.97 5.10
CA LEU A 85 0.01 6.43 5.05
C LEU A 85 1.43 6.94 4.78
N LEU A 86 2.45 6.33 5.38
CA LEU A 86 3.85 6.70 5.14
C LEU A 86 4.25 6.43 3.69
N TRP A 87 3.81 5.30 3.11
CA TRP A 87 4.04 5.01 1.70
C TRP A 87 3.34 6.03 0.81
N PHE A 88 2.05 6.29 1.05
CA PHE A 88 1.32 7.31 0.30
C PHE A 88 1.98 8.70 0.41
N LEU A 89 2.41 9.09 1.61
CA LEU A 89 3.10 10.36 1.85
C LEU A 89 4.44 10.42 1.09
N ALA A 90 5.20 9.34 1.08
CA ALA A 90 6.45 9.26 0.32
C ALA A 90 6.19 9.45 -1.19
N VAL A 91 5.14 8.83 -1.73
CA VAL A 91 4.71 9.07 -3.12
C VAL A 91 4.31 10.52 -3.35
N ALA A 92 3.47 11.08 -2.48
CA ALA A 92 3.01 12.46 -2.59
C ALA A 92 4.18 13.47 -2.58
N MET A 93 5.18 13.25 -1.72
CA MET A 93 6.39 14.07 -1.66
C MET A 93 7.24 13.93 -2.93
N THR A 94 7.43 12.71 -3.45
CA THR A 94 8.16 12.52 -4.71
C THR A 94 7.49 13.23 -5.89
N LEU A 95 6.16 13.21 -5.95
CA LEU A 95 5.39 13.92 -6.97
C LEU A 95 5.41 15.44 -6.78
N ALA A 96 5.34 15.91 -5.53
CA ALA A 96 5.35 17.34 -5.22
C ALA A 96 6.71 18.00 -5.52
N VAL A 97 7.83 17.31 -5.24
CA VAL A 97 9.19 17.79 -5.54
C VAL A 97 9.49 17.77 -7.04
N SER A 98 8.79 16.94 -7.82
CA SER A 98 8.95 16.86 -9.27
C SER A 98 8.26 17.98 -10.07
N ARG A 99 7.62 18.94 -9.41
CA ARG A 99 7.03 20.16 -10.01
C ARG A 99 7.94 21.36 -9.81
#